data_AF-A0A8B8K515-F1
#
_entry.id   AF-A0A8B8K515-F1
#
_cell.length_a   1.000
_cell.length_b   1.000
_cell.length_c   1.000
_cell.angle_alpha   90.00
_cell.angle_beta   90.00
_cell.angle_gamma   90.00
#
_symmetry.space_group_name_H-M   'P 1'
#
loop_
_entity.id
_entity.type
_entity.pdbx_description
1 polymer ?
#
loop_
_entity_poly.entity_id
_entity_poly.type
_entity_poly.pdbx_seq_one_letter_code
_entity_poly.pdbx_strand_id
1 'polypeptide(L)'
;MGEEVSVNVFRNRNSESDDQNLELDIYPLSSYYFESKLPIPFKDHSLADRVLRMKSNYAARGIRTCVEAVLLVELFKHPHLLLLQVRNSIYKLPGGRLRPDESDTDGLRRKLVRKLSVNENGDGSEWEVGECLGMWWRPDFEALLYPFLPPNVKHPKECTKLFLVKLPVSRKFVVPKNMKLLAVPLCQIHENHKTYGPIISGVPQLLSKFSFNMMES
;
A
#
# COMPACT_ATOMS: atom_id res chain seq x y z
N MET A 1 -21.61 43.51 -4.46
CA MET A 1 -20.63 43.15 -5.51
C MET A 1 -19.36 42.70 -4.82
N GLY A 2 -18.91 41.45 -4.81
CA GLY A 2 -19.40 40.18 -5.37
C GLY A 2 -18.95 39.05 -4.43
N GLU A 3 -19.88 38.16 -4.08
CA GLU A 3 -19.89 36.73 -4.44
C GLU A 3 -18.96 35.85 -3.58
N GLU A 4 -19.54 35.38 -2.46
CA GLU A 4 -19.11 34.16 -1.78
C GLU A 4 -19.42 32.96 -2.68
N VAL A 5 -18.38 32.23 -3.07
CA VAL A 5 -18.51 30.96 -3.77
C VAL A 5 -18.96 29.90 -2.78
N SER A 6 -20.22 29.50 -2.91
CA SER A 6 -20.88 28.47 -2.12
C SER A 6 -20.38 27.09 -2.54
N VAL A 7 -19.73 26.38 -1.63
CA VAL A 7 -19.33 24.96 -1.84
C VAL A 7 -20.54 24.09 -1.54
N ASN A 8 -21.43 23.95 -2.53
CA ASN A 8 -22.46 22.91 -2.52
C ASN A 8 -21.82 21.59 -2.93
N VAL A 9 -21.50 20.74 -1.94
CA VAL A 9 -21.11 19.34 -2.16
C VAL A 9 -22.16 18.45 -1.50
N PHE A 10 -23.08 17.98 -2.34
CA PHE A 10 -23.94 16.79 -2.23
C PHE A 10 -24.56 16.45 -0.86
N ARG A 11 -25.75 16.99 -0.60
CA ARG A 11 -26.80 16.27 0.15
C ARG A 11 -27.60 15.43 -0.84
N ASN A 12 -27.50 14.11 -0.75
CA ASN A 12 -28.55 13.24 -0.20
C ASN A 12 -28.37 11.81 -0.72
N ARG A 13 -28.20 10.85 0.19
CA ARG A 13 -28.87 9.54 0.17
C ARG A 13 -28.80 9.00 1.59
N ASN A 14 -29.98 8.95 2.23
CA ASN A 14 -30.22 8.04 3.34
C ASN A 14 -29.80 6.63 2.88
N SER A 15 -28.82 6.05 3.55
CA SER A 15 -28.74 4.61 3.74
C SER A 15 -28.62 4.42 5.23
N GLU A 16 -29.51 3.61 5.77
CA GLU A 16 -29.54 3.17 7.16
C GLU A 16 -28.13 2.83 7.63
N SER A 17 -27.83 3.18 8.88
CA SER A 17 -26.62 2.81 9.58
C SER A 17 -26.59 1.29 9.74
N ASP A 18 -26.16 0.62 8.69
CA ASP A 18 -25.65 -0.73 8.75
C ASP A 18 -24.33 -0.61 9.50
N ASP A 19 -24.40 -0.82 10.82
CA ASP A 19 -23.25 -1.07 11.70
C ASP A 19 -22.63 -2.41 11.25
N GLN A 20 -22.14 -2.45 10.02
CA GLN A 20 -21.46 -3.59 9.44
C GLN A 20 -20.17 -3.70 10.22
N ASN A 21 -20.12 -4.66 11.14
CA ASN A 21 -18.87 -5.22 11.61
C ASN A 21 -18.01 -5.48 10.38
N LEU A 22 -16.96 -4.66 10.19
CA LEU A 22 -16.03 -4.80 9.08
C LEU A 22 -15.15 -6.01 9.37
N GLU A 23 -15.70 -7.19 9.11
CA GLU A 23 -15.01 -8.45 9.31
C GLU A 23 -13.98 -8.65 8.20
N LEU A 24 -12.76 -8.99 8.59
CA LEU A 24 -11.65 -9.25 7.68
C LEU A 24 -11.10 -10.65 7.94
N ASP A 25 -11.39 -11.54 7.01
CA ASP A 25 -10.83 -12.89 6.99
C ASP A 25 -9.32 -12.83 6.78
N ILE A 26 -8.58 -13.47 7.68
CA ILE A 26 -7.15 -13.70 7.57
C ILE A 26 -6.88 -15.20 7.72
N TYR A 27 -6.05 -15.73 6.80
CA TYR A 27 -5.74 -17.16 6.76
C TYR A 27 -4.36 -17.45 7.33
N PRO A 28 -4.10 -18.68 7.82
CA PRO A 28 -2.82 -19.05 8.40
C PRO A 28 -1.67 -18.88 7.43
N LEU A 29 -0.51 -18.42 7.91
CA LEU A 29 0.70 -18.25 7.11
C LEU A 29 1.10 -19.55 6.40
N SER A 30 0.83 -20.71 7.02
CA SER A 30 1.06 -22.05 6.46
C SER A 30 0.26 -22.33 5.19
N SER A 31 -0.85 -21.62 4.94
CA SER A 31 -1.63 -21.75 3.70
C SER A 31 -0.98 -21.07 2.49
N TYR A 32 0.12 -20.33 2.69
CA TYR A 32 0.81 -19.60 1.63
C TYR A 32 2.20 -20.16 1.36
N TYR A 33 2.54 -20.23 0.06
CA TYR A 33 3.80 -20.79 -0.41
C TYR A 33 4.71 -19.68 -0.91
N PHE A 34 6.00 -19.76 -0.63
CA PHE A 34 6.97 -18.72 -0.98
C PHE A 34 8.04 -19.27 -1.91
N GLU A 35 8.13 -18.71 -3.11
CA GLU A 35 9.18 -19.01 -4.08
C GLU A 35 9.96 -17.76 -4.47
N SER A 36 11.08 -17.97 -5.16
CA SER A 36 11.94 -16.90 -5.64
C SER A 36 11.96 -16.81 -7.16
N LYS A 37 12.02 -15.58 -7.68
CA LYS A 37 12.25 -15.29 -9.11
C LYS A 37 13.43 -14.36 -9.32
N LEU A 38 13.72 -14.06 -10.59
CA LEU A 38 14.79 -13.14 -10.96
C LEU A 38 14.67 -11.79 -10.22
N PRO A 39 15.80 -11.19 -9.83
CA PRO A 39 15.81 -9.93 -9.12
C PRO A 39 15.22 -8.81 -9.98
N ILE A 40 14.52 -7.87 -9.35
CA ILE A 40 14.03 -6.66 -10.02
C ILE A 40 15.10 -5.57 -9.83
N PRO A 41 15.69 -5.01 -10.89
CA PRO A 41 16.68 -3.95 -10.77
C PRO A 41 16.14 -2.72 -10.04
N PHE A 42 16.97 -2.14 -9.16
CA PHE A 42 16.67 -0.84 -8.58
C PHE A 42 16.80 0.24 -9.64
N LYS A 43 15.91 1.22 -9.62
CA LYS A 43 15.92 2.33 -10.60
C LYS A 43 16.94 3.40 -10.29
N ASP A 44 17.28 3.57 -9.02
CA ASP A 44 18.11 4.66 -8.52
C ASP A 44 19.29 4.05 -7.74
N HIS A 45 20.50 4.57 -7.96
CA HIS A 45 21.70 4.13 -7.26
C HIS A 45 21.94 4.98 -6.00
N SER A 46 21.54 6.26 -6.04
CA SER A 46 21.64 7.20 -4.93
C SER A 46 20.30 7.89 -4.60
N LEU A 47 20.24 8.58 -3.45
CA LEU A 47 19.11 9.45 -3.11
C LEU A 47 19.02 10.66 -4.07
N ALA A 48 20.16 11.19 -4.52
CA ALA A 48 20.20 12.28 -5.48
C ALA A 48 19.57 11.87 -6.82
N ASP A 49 19.87 10.67 -7.32
CA ASP A 49 19.27 10.14 -8.55
C ASP A 49 17.74 10.04 -8.42
N ARG A 50 17.27 9.58 -7.26
CA ARG A 50 15.84 9.47 -6.96
C ARG A 50 15.17 10.84 -6.98
N VAL A 51 15.78 11.85 -6.36
CA VAL A 51 15.25 13.23 -6.31
C VAL A 51 15.25 13.84 -7.71
N LEU A 52 16.35 13.70 -8.46
CA LEU A 52 16.45 14.21 -9.83
C LEU A 52 15.39 13.57 -10.75
N ARG A 53 15.25 12.25 -10.67
CA ARG A 53 14.20 11.52 -11.41
C ARG A 53 12.80 11.96 -10.98
N MET A 54 12.58 12.26 -9.69
CA MET A 54 11.29 12.77 -9.22
C MET A 54 11.00 14.17 -9.78
N LYS A 55 11.99 15.08 -9.76
CA LYS A 55 11.88 16.43 -10.36
C LYS A 55 11.57 16.37 -11.85
N SER A 56 12.31 15.55 -12.61
CA SER A 56 12.09 15.36 -14.05
C SER A 56 10.70 14.79 -14.37
N ASN A 57 10.26 13.74 -13.64
CA ASN A 57 8.91 13.19 -13.85
C ASN A 57 7.81 14.19 -13.47
N TYR A 58 8.02 14.98 -12.43
CA TYR A 58 7.06 15.99 -11.99
C TYR A 58 6.90 17.11 -13.04
N ALA A 59 8.01 17.60 -13.60
CA ALA A 59 7.97 18.57 -14.69
C ALA A 59 7.22 18.04 -15.93
N ALA A 60 7.37 16.74 -16.22
CA ALA A 60 6.76 16.14 -17.41
C ALA A 60 5.30 15.69 -17.23
N ARG A 61 4.89 15.31 -16.01
CA ARG A 61 3.62 14.59 -15.77
C ARG A 61 2.87 15.02 -14.51
N GLY A 62 3.38 16.00 -13.77
CA GLY A 62 2.80 16.46 -12.52
C GLY A 62 2.99 15.48 -11.36
N ILE A 63 2.00 15.43 -10.47
CA ILE A 63 2.09 14.68 -9.22
C ILE A 63 2.38 13.19 -9.46
N ARG A 64 3.26 12.62 -8.63
CA ARG A 64 3.50 11.19 -8.58
C ARG A 64 2.42 10.49 -7.75
N THR A 65 1.63 9.62 -8.36
CA THR A 65 0.69 8.76 -7.61
C THR A 65 1.28 7.37 -7.39
N CYS A 66 1.25 6.89 -6.15
CA CYS A 66 1.67 5.55 -5.74
C CYS A 66 0.52 4.83 -5.05
N VAL A 67 0.45 3.52 -5.25
CA VAL A 67 -0.49 2.62 -4.57
C VAL A 67 0.27 1.51 -3.87
N GLU A 68 -0.11 1.20 -2.64
CA GLU A 68 0.53 0.19 -1.79
C GLU A 68 -0.53 -0.73 -1.16
N ALA A 69 -0.22 -2.02 -1.05
CA ALA A 69 -1.12 -3.05 -0.54
C ALA A 69 -0.80 -3.37 0.92
N VAL A 70 -1.85 -3.43 1.73
CA VAL A 70 -1.87 -4.04 3.05
C VAL A 70 -2.40 -5.47 2.87
N LEU A 71 -1.52 -6.45 3.12
CA LEU A 71 -1.80 -7.88 3.02
C LEU A 71 -1.59 -8.50 4.39
N LEU A 72 -2.63 -9.13 4.94
CA LEU A 72 -2.57 -9.73 6.27
C LEU A 72 -2.64 -11.24 6.20
N VAL A 73 -1.92 -11.88 7.11
CA VAL A 73 -1.97 -13.32 7.38
C VAL A 73 -2.11 -13.54 8.88
N GLU A 74 -2.58 -14.70 9.26
CA GLU A 74 -2.57 -15.17 10.63
C GLU A 74 -1.28 -15.97 10.90
N LEU A 75 -0.63 -15.70 12.02
CA LEU A 75 0.44 -16.56 12.54
C LEU A 75 0.39 -16.52 14.07
N PHE A 76 0.37 -17.69 14.71
CA PHE A 76 0.23 -17.85 16.16
C PHE A 76 -0.99 -17.13 16.76
N LYS A 77 -2.13 -17.20 16.07
CA LYS A 77 -3.39 -16.51 16.38
C LYS A 77 -3.22 -14.99 16.52
N HIS A 78 -2.32 -14.41 15.71
CA HIS A 78 -2.09 -12.98 15.65
C HIS A 78 -2.01 -12.47 14.20
N PRO A 79 -2.55 -11.26 13.91
CA PRO A 79 -2.45 -10.66 12.59
C PRO A 79 -1.02 -10.20 12.31
N HIS A 80 -0.51 -10.60 11.14
CA HIS A 80 0.80 -10.23 10.63
C HIS A 80 0.66 -9.53 9.29
N LEU A 81 1.41 -8.45 9.11
CA LEU A 81 1.51 -7.71 7.85
C LEU A 81 2.62 -8.30 6.99
N LEU A 82 2.32 -8.61 5.73
CA LEU A 82 3.32 -9.04 4.77
C LEU A 82 4.13 -7.83 4.23
N LEU A 83 5.43 -7.82 4.51
CA LEU A 83 6.35 -6.74 4.12
C LEU A 83 7.48 -7.26 3.23
N LEU A 84 7.85 -6.47 2.22
CA LEU A 84 9.05 -6.69 1.42
C LEU A 84 10.25 -6.06 2.12
N GLN A 85 11.20 -6.88 2.54
CA GLN A 85 12.51 -6.45 3.04
C GLN A 85 13.51 -6.35 1.88
N VAL A 86 14.19 -5.21 1.77
CA VAL A 86 15.16 -4.85 0.75
C VAL A 86 16.48 -4.47 1.41
N ARG A 87 17.61 -4.97 0.91
CA ARG A 87 18.96 -4.70 1.47
C ARG A 87 19.04 -4.96 2.99
N ASN A 88 18.29 -5.95 3.49
CA ASN A 88 18.21 -6.39 4.90
C ASN A 88 17.74 -5.34 5.94
N SER A 89 17.50 -4.09 5.56
CA SER A 89 17.14 -3.01 6.51
C SER A 89 15.98 -2.13 6.06
N ILE A 90 15.54 -2.24 4.81
CA ILE A 90 14.48 -1.38 4.26
C ILE A 90 13.22 -2.20 4.07
N TYR A 91 12.17 -1.86 4.81
CA TYR A 91 10.85 -2.48 4.69
C TYR A 91 9.95 -1.67 3.77
N LYS A 92 9.16 -2.36 2.94
CA LYS A 92 8.24 -1.74 1.98
C LYS A 92 6.95 -2.56 1.89
N LEU A 93 5.83 -1.87 1.72
CA LEU A 93 4.61 -2.50 1.25
C LEU A 93 4.76 -2.91 -0.23
N PRO A 94 4.15 -4.02 -0.66
CA PRO A 94 4.00 -4.33 -2.07
C PRO A 94 3.19 -3.24 -2.79
N GLY A 95 3.69 -2.71 -3.90
CA GLY A 95 3.06 -1.57 -4.56
C GLY A 95 3.98 -0.79 -5.49
N GLY A 96 3.62 0.46 -5.78
CA GLY A 96 4.47 1.41 -6.48
C GLY A 96 3.73 2.44 -7.32
N ARG A 97 4.49 3.17 -8.13
CA ARG A 97 4.01 4.30 -8.93
C ARG A 97 3.06 3.89 -10.06
N LEU A 98 1.92 4.55 -10.17
CA LEU A 98 0.97 4.39 -11.28
C LEU A 98 1.55 4.88 -12.62
N ARG A 99 1.02 4.32 -13.72
CA ARG A 99 1.17 4.86 -15.07
C ARG A 99 0.17 6.02 -15.26
N PRO A 100 0.39 6.91 -16.24
CA PRO A 100 -0.66 7.85 -16.65
C PRO A 100 -1.94 7.08 -17.00
N ASP A 101 -3.08 7.65 -16.64
CA ASP A 101 -4.44 7.14 -16.95
C ASP A 101 -4.77 5.74 -16.40
N GLU A 102 -3.93 5.22 -15.50
CA GLU A 102 -4.15 3.94 -14.83
C GLU A 102 -4.94 4.14 -13.53
N SER A 103 -5.99 3.35 -13.34
CA SER A 103 -6.76 3.34 -12.09
C SER A 103 -5.91 2.87 -10.90
N ASP A 104 -6.28 3.29 -9.69
CA ASP A 104 -5.55 2.88 -8.48
C ASP A 104 -5.54 1.35 -8.33
N THR A 105 -6.70 0.71 -8.57
CA THR A 105 -6.90 -0.74 -8.44
C THR A 105 -6.11 -1.51 -9.48
N ASP A 106 -6.21 -1.15 -10.77
CA ASP A 106 -5.50 -1.87 -11.85
C ASP A 106 -3.99 -1.67 -11.72
N GLY A 107 -3.60 -0.46 -11.33
CA GLY A 107 -2.23 -0.15 -11.00
C GLY A 107 -1.70 -1.02 -9.88
N LEU A 108 -2.45 -1.19 -8.80
CA LEU A 108 -2.06 -2.02 -7.67
C LEU A 108 -1.98 -3.49 -8.07
N ARG A 109 -2.99 -4.04 -8.76
CA ARG A 109 -2.97 -5.40 -9.31
C ARG A 109 -1.71 -5.63 -10.15
N ARG A 110 -1.40 -4.73 -11.08
CA ARG A 110 -0.19 -4.82 -11.92
C ARG A 110 1.09 -4.75 -11.09
N LYS A 111 1.14 -3.96 -10.00
CA LYS A 111 2.31 -3.93 -9.10
C LYS A 111 2.46 -5.22 -8.30
N LEU A 112 1.36 -5.79 -7.83
CA LEU A 112 1.34 -7.04 -7.09
C LEU A 112 1.79 -8.20 -7.98
N VAL A 113 1.23 -8.33 -9.18
CA VAL A 113 1.69 -9.31 -10.18
C VAL A 113 3.20 -9.20 -10.42
N ARG A 114 3.69 -7.98 -10.70
CA ARG A 114 5.12 -7.75 -10.92
C ARG A 114 5.99 -8.16 -9.73
N LYS A 115 5.54 -7.91 -8.49
CA LYS A 115 6.35 -8.14 -7.27
C LYS A 115 6.19 -9.52 -6.65
N LEU A 116 5.05 -10.18 -6.86
CA LEU A 116 4.62 -11.33 -6.06
C LEU A 116 4.07 -12.51 -6.87
N SER A 117 3.99 -12.44 -8.21
CA SER A 117 3.50 -13.55 -9.06
C SER A 117 4.58 -14.04 -10.04
N VAL A 118 4.41 -15.25 -10.61
CA VAL A 118 5.36 -15.87 -11.55
C VAL A 118 5.47 -15.06 -12.85
N ASN A 119 4.33 -14.79 -13.51
CA ASN A 119 4.25 -14.18 -14.84
C ASN A 119 3.43 -12.88 -14.82
N GLU A 120 3.68 -11.97 -15.76
CA GLU A 120 2.81 -10.78 -15.97
C GLU A 120 1.39 -11.17 -16.41
N ASN A 121 1.20 -12.40 -16.89
CA ASN A 121 -0.09 -12.97 -17.28
C ASN A 121 -0.88 -13.59 -16.10
N GLY A 122 -0.37 -13.49 -14.87
CA GLY A 122 -1.01 -14.05 -13.67
C GLY A 122 -0.91 -15.58 -13.59
N ASP A 123 -1.33 -16.13 -12.46
CA ASP A 123 -1.52 -17.57 -12.22
C ASP A 123 -3.01 -17.97 -12.31
N GLY A 124 -3.85 -17.10 -12.86
CA GLY A 124 -5.31 -17.24 -12.89
C GLY A 124 -6.03 -16.76 -11.62
N SER A 125 -5.32 -16.43 -10.54
CA SER A 125 -5.92 -15.89 -9.32
C SER A 125 -5.82 -14.36 -9.26
N GLU A 126 -6.94 -13.67 -9.47
CA GLU A 126 -6.98 -12.21 -9.43
C GLU A 126 -6.67 -11.67 -8.01
N TRP A 127 -6.06 -10.49 -7.94
CA TRP A 127 -5.89 -9.77 -6.68
C TRP A 127 -7.18 -9.01 -6.35
N GLU A 128 -7.83 -9.35 -5.24
CA GLU A 128 -9.00 -8.64 -4.73
C GLU A 128 -8.55 -7.39 -3.97
N VAL A 129 -8.54 -6.25 -4.68
CA VAL A 129 -8.26 -4.95 -4.07
C VAL A 129 -9.54 -4.43 -3.42
N GLY A 130 -9.52 -4.30 -2.10
CA GLY A 130 -10.60 -3.75 -1.29
C GLY A 130 -10.52 -2.23 -1.13
N GLU A 131 -10.99 -1.74 0.02
CA GLU A 131 -11.08 -0.30 0.29
C GLU A 131 -9.72 0.40 0.47
N CYS A 132 -9.72 1.71 0.21
CA CYS A 132 -8.59 2.58 0.53
C CYS A 132 -8.56 2.88 2.03
N LEU A 133 -7.48 2.46 2.70
CA LEU A 133 -7.27 2.65 4.13
C LEU A 133 -6.80 4.06 4.48
N GLY A 134 -6.03 4.70 3.60
CA GLY A 134 -5.50 6.03 3.87
C GLY A 134 -4.58 6.57 2.78
N MET A 135 -4.23 7.85 2.92
CA MET A 135 -3.44 8.59 1.93
C MET A 135 -2.34 9.41 2.60
N TRP A 136 -1.15 9.40 1.98
CA TRP A 136 0.01 10.17 2.43
C TRP A 136 0.51 11.09 1.33
N TRP A 137 0.91 12.30 1.73
CA TRP A 137 1.28 13.37 0.83
C TRP A 137 2.70 13.85 1.08
N ARG A 138 3.46 14.00 0.00
CA ARG A 138 4.80 14.59 0.00
C ARG A 138 4.69 16.02 -0.52
N PRO A 139 4.88 17.05 0.32
CA PRO A 139 4.70 18.44 -0.12
C PRO A 139 5.86 18.94 -0.99
N ASP A 140 7.08 18.46 -0.73
CA ASP A 140 8.31 18.82 -1.46
C ASP A 140 9.14 17.57 -1.81
N PHE A 141 10.02 17.66 -2.81
CA PHE A 141 10.82 16.58 -3.34
C PHE A 141 11.64 15.85 -2.27
N GLU A 142 12.07 16.57 -1.23
CA GLU A 142 12.90 16.05 -0.15
C GLU A 142 12.13 15.88 1.18
N ALA A 143 10.89 16.37 1.27
CA ALA A 143 10.07 16.31 2.48
C ALA A 143 9.66 14.87 2.85
N LEU A 144 9.30 14.64 4.10
CA LEU A 144 8.66 13.39 4.51
C LEU A 144 7.21 13.32 4.00
N LEU A 145 6.61 12.13 4.14
CA LEU A 145 5.20 11.88 3.80
C LEU A 145 4.33 12.16 5.03
N TYR A 146 3.23 12.89 4.85
CA TYR A 146 2.27 13.25 5.90
C TYR A 146 0.91 12.62 5.63
N PRO A 147 0.17 12.16 6.67
CA PRO A 147 -1.17 11.58 6.51
C PRO A 147 -2.27 12.61 6.22
N PHE A 148 -1.88 13.83 5.79
CA PHE A 148 -2.74 14.93 5.40
C PHE A 148 -1.98 15.81 4.41
N LEU A 149 -2.69 16.65 3.65
CA LEU A 149 -2.07 17.69 2.84
C LEU A 149 -1.83 18.93 3.71
N PRO A 150 -0.59 19.40 3.91
CA PRO A 150 -0.35 20.58 4.75
C PRO A 150 -1.01 21.85 4.17
N PRO A 151 -1.52 22.79 5.01
CA PRO A 151 -2.41 23.88 4.57
C PRO A 151 -1.89 24.77 3.43
N ASN A 152 -0.58 25.01 3.36
CA ASN A 152 0.02 25.92 2.37
C ASN A 152 0.54 25.21 1.11
N VAL A 153 0.24 23.93 0.93
CA VAL A 153 0.78 23.10 -0.15
C VAL A 153 -0.24 22.99 -1.29
N LYS A 154 -0.07 23.81 -2.33
CA LYS A 154 -0.92 23.78 -3.54
C LYS A 154 -0.52 22.68 -4.53
N HIS A 155 0.75 22.28 -4.51
CA HIS A 155 1.36 21.42 -5.53
C HIS A 155 2.20 20.30 -4.89
N PRO A 156 1.56 19.27 -4.29
CA PRO A 156 2.28 18.14 -3.71
C PRO A 156 3.02 17.34 -4.78
N LYS A 157 4.16 16.74 -4.40
CA LYS A 157 5.05 16.01 -5.32
C LYS A 157 4.70 14.53 -5.42
N GLU A 158 4.15 13.94 -4.36
CA GLU A 158 3.74 12.54 -4.34
C GLU A 158 2.48 12.35 -3.47
N CYS A 159 1.58 11.49 -3.93
CA CYS A 159 0.45 10.96 -3.18
C CYS A 159 0.57 9.43 -3.14
N THR A 160 0.66 8.86 -1.95
CA THR A 160 0.69 7.40 -1.74
C THR A 160 -0.62 6.96 -1.10
N LYS A 161 -1.34 6.04 -1.75
CA LYS A 161 -2.61 5.49 -1.30
C LYS A 161 -2.42 4.05 -0.83
N LEU A 162 -2.96 3.71 0.34
CA LEU A 162 -2.90 2.37 0.90
C LEU A 162 -4.24 1.68 0.71
N PHE A 163 -4.21 0.45 0.20
CA PHE A 163 -5.40 -0.36 -0.01
C PHE A 163 -5.30 -1.66 0.76
N LEU A 164 -6.41 -2.06 1.37
CA LEU A 164 -6.55 -3.43 1.87
C LEU A 164 -6.68 -4.37 0.67
N VAL A 165 -5.92 -5.46 0.66
CA VAL A 165 -6.00 -6.47 -0.39
C VAL A 165 -6.31 -7.81 0.28
N LYS A 166 -7.46 -8.39 -0.07
CA LYS A 166 -7.87 -9.68 0.50
C LYS A 166 -7.06 -10.80 -0.13
N LEU A 167 -6.53 -11.66 0.72
CA LEU A 167 -5.85 -12.85 0.28
C LEU A 167 -6.85 -14.00 0.16
N PRO A 168 -6.74 -14.86 -0.86
CA PRO A 168 -7.51 -16.10 -0.91
C PRO A 168 -7.01 -17.07 0.17
N VAL A 169 -7.79 -18.13 0.42
CA VAL A 169 -7.47 -19.21 1.38
C VAL A 169 -6.05 -19.74 1.22
N SER A 170 -5.57 -19.87 -0.02
CA SER A 170 -4.19 -20.24 -0.32
C SER A 170 -3.68 -19.50 -1.56
N ARG A 171 -2.40 -19.14 -1.55
CA ARG A 171 -1.71 -18.53 -2.69
C ARG A 171 -0.22 -18.82 -2.65
N LYS A 172 0.37 -18.91 -3.85
CA LYS A 172 1.81 -18.93 -4.05
C LYS A 172 2.35 -17.51 -4.32
N PHE A 173 3.22 -17.02 -3.44
CA PHE A 173 3.97 -15.77 -3.62
C PHE A 173 5.32 -16.05 -4.27
N VAL A 174 5.60 -15.40 -5.38
CA VAL A 174 6.89 -15.51 -6.09
C VAL A 174 7.63 -14.18 -6.04
N VAL A 175 8.64 -14.13 -5.18
CA VAL A 175 9.31 -12.90 -4.72
C VAL A 175 10.67 -12.74 -5.42
N PRO A 176 11.04 -11.54 -5.89
CA PRO A 176 12.36 -11.29 -6.47
C PRO A 176 13.48 -11.62 -5.47
N LYS A 177 14.53 -12.33 -5.91
CA LYS A 177 15.67 -12.77 -5.06
C LYS A 177 16.39 -11.65 -4.31
N ASN A 178 16.28 -10.39 -4.76
CA ASN A 178 16.82 -9.22 -4.08
C ASN A 178 15.88 -8.61 -3.01
N MET A 179 14.80 -9.32 -2.68
CA MET A 179 13.83 -8.98 -1.64
C MET A 179 13.46 -10.24 -0.84
N LYS A 180 13.01 -10.06 0.40
CA LYS A 180 12.38 -11.13 1.20
C LYS A 180 10.96 -10.70 1.54
N LEU A 181 10.01 -11.62 1.52
CA LEU A 181 8.65 -11.38 2.02
C LEU A 181 8.57 -11.90 3.44
N LEU A 182 8.26 -11.03 4.40
CA LEU A 182 8.24 -11.31 5.82
C LEU A 182 6.84 -11.08 6.37
N ALA A 183 6.37 -11.98 7.24
CA ALA A 183 5.20 -11.74 8.08
C ALA A 183 5.65 -11.06 9.37
N VAL A 184 5.20 -9.82 9.62
CA VAL A 184 5.60 -9.04 10.80
C VAL A 184 4.36 -8.74 11.64
N PRO A 185 4.34 -9.07 12.94
CA PRO A 185 3.15 -8.88 13.78
C PRO A 185 2.81 -7.40 13.92
N LEU A 186 1.52 -7.06 13.93
CA LEU A 186 1.08 -5.66 14.03
C LEU A 186 1.61 -4.95 15.29
N CYS A 187 1.76 -5.66 16.40
CA CYS A 187 2.32 -5.11 17.64
C CYS A 187 3.78 -4.65 17.51
N GLN A 188 4.58 -5.31 16.67
CA GLN A 188 5.97 -4.89 16.40
C GLN A 188 6.04 -3.67 15.48
N ILE A 189 5.03 -3.51 14.62
CA ILE A 189 4.96 -2.42 13.64
C ILE A 189 4.45 -1.13 14.28
N HIS A 190 3.48 -1.24 15.18
CA HIS A 190 2.78 -0.11 15.79
C HIS A 190 3.75 0.92 16.35
N GLU A 191 3.63 2.16 15.85
CA GLU A 191 4.43 3.32 16.26
C GLU A 191 5.96 3.20 16.09
N ASN A 192 6.44 2.12 15.46
CA ASN A 192 7.86 1.89 15.21
C ASN A 192 8.33 2.57 13.90
N HIS A 193 8.22 3.91 13.90
CA HIS A 193 8.59 4.78 12.79
C HIS A 193 10.08 4.66 12.43
N LYS A 194 10.94 4.39 13.41
CA LYS A 194 12.39 4.26 13.23
C LYS A 194 12.74 3.09 12.31
N THR A 195 12.01 1.97 12.43
CA THR A 195 12.29 0.75 11.66
C THR A 195 11.47 0.69 10.38
N TYR A 196 10.18 1.01 10.46
CA TYR A 196 9.22 0.77 9.38
C TYR A 196 8.82 2.03 8.61
N GLY A 197 9.21 3.22 9.09
CA GLY A 197 8.79 4.48 8.51
C GLY A 197 7.31 4.81 8.77
N PRO A 198 6.89 6.06 8.50
CA PRO A 198 5.62 6.60 8.98
C PRO A 198 4.36 6.00 8.35
N ILE A 199 4.48 5.37 7.18
CA ILE A 199 3.35 4.72 6.52
C ILE A 199 3.07 3.37 7.17
N ILE A 200 4.08 2.50 7.22
CA ILE A 200 3.92 1.13 7.73
C ILE A 200 3.58 1.16 9.22
N SER A 201 4.24 2.00 10.02
CA SER A 201 3.98 2.10 11.47
C SER A 201 2.58 2.61 11.82
N GLY A 202 1.89 3.24 10.87
CA GLY A 202 0.50 3.69 11.01
C GLY A 202 -0.54 2.66 10.58
N VAL A 203 -0.15 1.56 9.93
CA VAL A 203 -1.08 0.52 9.46
C VAL A 203 -1.92 -0.07 10.60
N PRO A 204 -1.39 -0.37 11.80
CA PRO A 204 -2.20 -0.89 12.91
C PRO A 204 -3.37 0.03 13.28
N GLN A 205 -3.18 1.35 13.28
CA GLN A 205 -4.25 2.33 13.54
C GLN A 205 -5.31 2.33 12.43
N LEU A 206 -4.91 2.19 11.16
CA LEU A 206 -5.88 2.12 10.04
C LEU A 206 -6.74 0.86 10.08
N LEU A 207 -6.18 -0.22 10.65
CA LEU A 207 -6.85 -1.50 10.75
C LEU A 207 -7.73 -1.63 12.01
N SER A 208 -7.70 -0.67 12.94
CA SER A 208 -8.40 -0.79 14.22
C SER A 208 -9.94 -0.80 14.09
N LYS A 209 -10.46 -0.42 12.92
CA LYS A 209 -11.89 -0.48 12.60
C LYS A 209 -12.38 -1.85 12.12
N PHE A 210 -11.47 -2.81 11.88
CA PHE A 210 -11.82 -4.15 11.41
C PHE A 210 -11.80 -5.17 12.55
N SER A 211 -12.72 -6.12 12.50
CA SER A 211 -12.65 -7.34 13.30
C SER A 211 -11.94 -8.43 12.50
N PHE A 212 -10.82 -8.95 13.00
CA PHE A 212 -10.10 -10.02 12.30
C PHE A 212 -10.77 -11.37 12.55
N ASN A 213 -11.23 -12.01 11.49
CA ASN A 213 -11.69 -13.38 11.52
C ASN A 213 -10.54 -14.31 11.16
N MET A 214 -10.02 -15.03 12.16
CA MET A 214 -8.88 -15.93 11.99
C MET A 214 -9.38 -17.29 11.51
N MET A 215 -9.26 -17.52 10.21
CA MET A 215 -9.72 -18.74 9.58
C MET A 215 -8.81 -19.91 9.96
N GLU A 216 -9.40 -21.08 10.19
CA GLU A 216 -8.64 -22.31 10.44
C GLU A 216 -8.33 -23.01 9.11
N SER A 217 -7.18 -23.69 9.05
CA SER A 217 -6.76 -24.49 7.88
C SER A 217 -7.62 -25.74 7.70
#